data_AF-A0A850MDB7-F1
#
_entry.id   AF-A0A850MDB7-F1
#
_cell.length_a   1.000
_cell.length_b   1.000
_cell.length_c   1.000
_cell.angle_alpha   90.00
_cell.angle_beta   90.00
_cell.angle_gamma   90.00
#
_symmetry.space_group_name_H-M   'P 1'
#
loop_
_entity.id
_entity.type
_entity.pdbx_description
1 polymer ?
#
loop_
_entity_poly.entity_id
_entity_poly.type
_entity_poly.pdbx_seq_one_letter_code
_entity_poly.pdbx_strand_id
1 'polypeptide(L)'
;MGKGKVRLQAEELGYTNFRLTTLYARPRQIKMRQRFLMRYIPDIVPAIRDYIIWNDPSTIEVMDGTKNLKFYYVAEKIKLYVEIFDKTAFWTVMNPAKHATQINMYCNNEEIVRGIANAVNQVFEDGILAHMDWKWIEKKWKVKREDCISVWKRLL
;
A
#
# COMPACT_ATOMS: atom_id res chain seq x y z
N MET A 1 -19.84 -2.23 -8.67
CA MET A 1 -19.31 -3.56 -8.28
C MET A 1 -18.25 -3.31 -7.21
N GLY A 2 -18.61 -3.57 -5.95
CA GLY A 2 -18.04 -2.84 -4.79
C GLY A 2 -17.06 -3.61 -3.91
N LYS A 3 -16.33 -2.82 -3.10
CA LYS A 3 -15.39 -3.12 -1.99
C LYS A 3 -15.34 -4.53 -1.44
N GLY A 4 -16.51 -5.13 -1.22
CA GLY A 4 -16.64 -6.42 -0.57
C GLY A 4 -15.99 -7.56 -1.34
N LYS A 5 -16.03 -7.55 -2.68
CA LYS A 5 -15.68 -8.78 -3.44
C LYS A 5 -14.25 -9.26 -3.26
N VAL A 6 -13.25 -8.36 -3.31
CA VAL A 6 -11.84 -8.75 -3.19
C VAL A 6 -11.51 -9.18 -1.76
N ARG A 7 -12.03 -8.48 -0.77
CA ARG A 7 -11.85 -8.87 0.64
C ARG A 7 -12.59 -10.16 0.99
N LEU A 8 -13.84 -10.31 0.54
CA LEU A 8 -14.62 -11.53 0.70
C LEU A 8 -13.91 -12.72 0.06
N GLN A 9 -13.35 -12.55 -1.14
CA GLN A 9 -12.54 -13.58 -1.77
C GLN A 9 -11.28 -13.91 -0.95
N ALA A 10 -10.58 -12.90 -0.41
CA ALA A 10 -9.46 -13.14 0.49
C ALA A 10 -9.88 -13.88 1.78
N GLU A 11 -11.07 -13.60 2.31
CA GLU A 11 -11.67 -14.27 3.48
C GLU A 11 -12.05 -15.72 3.13
N GLU A 12 -12.69 -15.97 1.99
CA GLU A 12 -13.03 -17.31 1.46
C GLU A 12 -11.78 -18.17 1.21
N LEU A 13 -10.71 -17.56 0.70
CA LEU A 13 -9.41 -18.22 0.50
C LEU A 13 -8.61 -18.36 1.81
N GLY A 14 -9.08 -17.77 2.91
CA GLY A 14 -8.43 -17.80 4.22
C GLY A 14 -7.17 -16.93 4.34
N TYR A 15 -6.89 -16.05 3.36
CA TYR A 15 -5.67 -15.23 3.34
C TYR A 15 -5.68 -14.19 4.45
N THR A 16 -6.85 -13.71 4.88
CA THR A 16 -6.96 -12.80 6.03
C THR A 16 -6.47 -13.40 7.35
N ASN A 17 -6.30 -14.72 7.42
CA ASN A 17 -5.73 -15.44 8.58
C ASN A 17 -4.21 -15.58 8.50
N PHE A 18 -3.57 -15.19 7.40
CA PHE A 18 -2.12 -15.21 7.28
C PHE A 18 -1.47 -14.14 8.14
N ARG A 19 -0.16 -14.30 8.33
CA ARG A 19 0.65 -13.31 9.04
C ARG A 19 0.49 -11.94 8.36
N LEU A 20 0.02 -10.97 9.14
CA LEU A 20 -0.08 -9.58 8.70
C LEU A 20 1.28 -8.89 8.89
N THR A 21 1.78 -8.29 7.81
CA THR A 21 2.85 -7.30 7.85
C THR A 21 2.32 -5.94 7.43
N THR A 22 2.51 -4.93 8.26
CA THR A 22 2.11 -3.55 7.97
C THR A 22 3.31 -2.67 7.74
N LEU A 23 3.33 -1.99 6.60
CA LEU A 23 4.27 -0.93 6.28
C LEU A 23 3.56 0.41 6.24
N TYR A 24 4.30 1.46 6.56
CA TYR A 24 3.85 2.83 6.41
C TYR A 24 4.75 3.54 5.43
N ALA A 25 4.16 4.38 4.57
CA ALA A 25 4.87 5.09 3.54
C ALA A 25 4.30 6.51 3.38
N ARG A 26 5.07 7.34 2.68
CA ARG A 26 4.61 8.58 2.08
C ARG A 26 4.94 8.48 0.59
N PRO A 27 4.01 8.76 -0.33
CA PRO A 27 4.33 8.77 -1.76
C PRO A 27 5.30 9.90 -2.11
N ARG A 28 6.12 9.69 -3.13
CA ARG A 28 6.99 10.74 -3.69
C ARG A 28 6.21 11.59 -4.70
N GLN A 29 5.33 10.96 -5.47
CA GLN A 29 4.51 11.58 -6.50
C GLN A 29 3.05 11.13 -6.42
N ILE A 30 2.14 12.02 -6.86
CA ILE A 30 0.72 11.75 -6.99
C ILE A 30 0.31 11.97 -8.44
N LYS A 31 -0.29 10.96 -9.08
CA LYS A 31 -0.83 11.06 -10.44
C LYS A 31 -2.35 11.22 -10.43
N MET A 32 -2.88 12.25 -11.09
CA MET A 32 -4.32 12.44 -11.25
C MET A 32 -4.91 11.53 -12.32
N ARG A 33 -6.05 10.89 -12.04
CA ARG A 33 -6.87 10.26 -13.08
C ARG A 33 -7.81 11.30 -13.67
N GLN A 34 -7.43 11.86 -14.82
CA GLN A 34 -8.16 12.91 -15.53
C GLN A 34 -9.64 12.58 -15.81
N ARG A 35 -10.01 11.29 -15.90
CA ARG A 35 -11.40 10.84 -16.14
C ARG A 35 -12.34 10.92 -14.93
N PHE A 36 -11.83 11.08 -13.72
CA PHE A 36 -12.66 11.12 -12.51
C PHE A 36 -12.19 12.27 -11.61
N LEU A 37 -12.96 13.36 -11.57
CA LEU A 37 -12.73 14.48 -10.66
C LEU A 37 -12.46 13.95 -9.24
N MET A 38 -11.31 14.33 -8.67
CA MET A 38 -10.81 13.96 -7.33
C MET A 38 -10.19 12.56 -7.13
N ARG A 39 -10.00 11.73 -8.16
CA ARG A 39 -9.24 10.47 -8.00
C ARG A 39 -7.77 10.64 -8.37
N TYR A 40 -6.90 10.19 -7.47
CA TYR A 40 -5.45 10.20 -7.61
C TYR A 40 -4.86 8.80 -7.48
N ILE A 41 -3.59 8.62 -7.80
CA ILE A 41 -2.85 7.38 -7.56
C ILE A 41 -1.47 7.78 -7.00
N PRO A 42 -1.16 7.43 -5.74
CA PRO A 42 0.19 7.51 -5.21
C PRO A 42 1.12 6.57 -5.97
N ASP A 43 2.35 7.00 -6.29
CA ASP A 43 3.36 6.24 -7.04
C ASP A 43 3.78 4.89 -6.42
N ILE A 44 3.68 4.75 -5.11
CA ILE A 44 3.89 3.46 -4.42
C ILE A 44 2.84 2.40 -4.80
N VAL A 45 1.62 2.80 -5.21
CA VAL A 45 0.55 1.88 -5.59
C VAL A 45 0.88 1.13 -6.89
N PRO A 46 1.25 1.79 -8.01
CA PRO A 46 1.67 1.08 -9.21
C PRO A 46 2.94 0.24 -8.96
N ALA A 47 3.89 0.68 -8.13
CA ALA A 47 5.06 -0.14 -7.79
C ALA A 47 4.67 -1.48 -7.14
N ILE A 48 3.74 -1.47 -6.17
CA ILE A 48 3.21 -2.69 -5.55
C ILE A 48 2.43 -3.52 -6.56
N ARG A 49 1.55 -2.88 -7.33
CA ARG A 49 0.71 -3.53 -8.35
C ARG A 49 1.56 -4.27 -9.38
N ASP A 50 2.58 -3.60 -9.92
CA ASP A 50 3.41 -4.15 -11.00
C ASP A 50 4.23 -5.33 -10.49
N TYR A 51 4.74 -5.29 -9.26
CA TYR A 51 5.37 -6.45 -8.62
C TYR A 51 4.38 -7.63 -8.48
N ILE A 52 3.16 -7.37 -7.99
CA ILE A 52 2.17 -8.42 -7.78
C ILE A 52 1.76 -9.05 -9.12
N ILE A 53 1.46 -8.24 -10.14
CA ILE A 53 1.05 -8.72 -11.48
C ILE A 53 2.18 -9.47 -12.17
N TRP A 54 3.43 -9.04 -11.99
CA TRP A 54 4.60 -9.75 -12.52
C TRP A 54 4.69 -11.19 -12.00
N ASN A 55 4.40 -11.39 -10.71
CA ASN A 55 4.44 -12.72 -10.07
C ASN A 55 3.13 -13.51 -10.22
N ASP A 56 2.00 -12.82 -10.33
CA ASP A 56 0.67 -13.41 -10.52
C ASP A 56 -0.20 -12.55 -11.44
N PRO A 57 -0.17 -12.78 -12.77
CA PRO A 57 -0.97 -12.02 -13.72
C PRO A 57 -2.49 -12.17 -13.56
N SER A 58 -2.94 -13.18 -12.80
CA SER A 58 -4.36 -13.40 -12.48
C SER A 58 -4.86 -12.56 -11.31
N THR A 59 -4.03 -11.64 -10.80
CA THR A 59 -4.37 -10.77 -9.68
C THR A 59 -5.66 -9.99 -9.91
N ILE A 60 -6.52 -10.01 -8.91
CA ILE A 60 -7.74 -9.21 -8.88
C ILE A 60 -7.46 -7.93 -8.10
N GLU A 61 -7.71 -6.79 -8.73
CA GLU A 61 -7.51 -5.47 -8.13
C GLU A 61 -8.80 -4.65 -8.06
N VAL A 62 -9.02 -3.97 -6.93
CA VAL A 62 -10.12 -3.01 -6.77
C VAL A 62 -9.60 -1.74 -6.11
N MET A 63 -9.98 -0.59 -6.68
CA MET A 63 -9.79 0.72 -6.07
C MET A 63 -11.12 1.23 -5.51
N ASP A 64 -11.08 1.75 -4.29
CA ASP A 64 -12.19 2.41 -3.64
C ASP A 64 -11.78 3.78 -3.09
N GLY A 65 -12.78 4.60 -2.79
CA GLY A 65 -12.62 5.90 -2.19
C GLY A 65 -12.71 7.03 -3.19
N THR A 66 -12.81 8.23 -2.64
CA THR A 66 -12.74 9.49 -3.37
C THR A 66 -11.55 10.29 -2.85
N LYS A 67 -11.59 10.65 -1.56
CA LYS A 67 -10.54 11.46 -0.92
C LYS A 67 -9.45 10.63 -0.26
N ASN A 68 -9.84 9.60 0.49
CA ASN A 68 -8.92 8.59 1.00
C ASN A 68 -9.09 7.36 0.14
N LEU A 69 -8.03 6.99 -0.56
CA LEU A 69 -8.09 5.89 -1.50
C LEU A 69 -7.70 4.60 -0.82
N LYS A 70 -8.36 3.54 -1.26
CA LYS A 70 -8.13 2.19 -0.81
C LYS A 70 -7.89 1.32 -2.02
N PHE A 71 -6.84 0.53 -1.99
CA PHE A 71 -6.50 -0.40 -3.06
C PHE A 71 -6.43 -1.80 -2.45
N TYR A 72 -7.06 -2.75 -3.12
CA TYR A 72 -7.17 -4.13 -2.69
C TYR A 72 -6.63 -5.02 -3.79
N TYR A 73 -5.76 -5.95 -3.43
CA TYR A 73 -5.18 -6.93 -4.35
C TYR A 73 -5.30 -8.33 -3.77
N VAL A 74 -5.83 -9.28 -4.53
CA VAL A 74 -5.76 -10.72 -4.24
C VAL A 74 -5.01 -11.39 -5.37
N ALA A 75 -3.93 -12.09 -5.01
CA ALA A 75 -3.10 -12.87 -5.90
C ALA A 75 -3.03 -14.31 -5.38
N GLU A 76 -3.80 -15.20 -6.00
CA GLU A 76 -4.01 -16.55 -5.49
C GLU A 76 -2.78 -17.45 -5.63
N LYS A 77 -2.03 -17.32 -6.73
CA LYS A 77 -0.86 -18.19 -7.01
C LYS A 77 0.24 -17.98 -5.99
N ILE A 78 0.47 -16.72 -5.63
CA ILE A 78 1.46 -16.34 -4.60
C ILE A 78 0.86 -16.24 -3.20
N LYS A 79 -0.42 -16.59 -3.02
CA LYS A 79 -1.13 -16.63 -1.74
C LYS A 79 -0.97 -15.31 -0.96
N LEU A 80 -1.36 -14.22 -1.61
CA LEU A 80 -1.16 -12.86 -1.11
C LEU A 80 -2.47 -12.08 -1.15
N TYR A 81 -2.77 -11.40 -0.05
CA TYR A 81 -3.76 -10.33 0.00
C TYR A 81 -3.11 -9.02 0.45
N VAL A 82 -3.33 -7.93 -0.28
CA VAL A 82 -2.80 -6.60 0.06
C VAL A 82 -3.91 -5.57 0.17
N GLU A 83 -3.87 -4.77 1.23
CA GLU A 83 -4.69 -3.58 1.40
C GLU A 83 -3.79 -2.35 1.51
N ILE A 84 -3.94 -1.40 0.60
CA ILE A 84 -3.26 -0.11 0.66
C ILE A 84 -4.28 0.95 1.01
N PHE A 85 -4.07 1.65 2.11
CA PHE A 85 -4.90 2.76 2.54
C PHE A 85 -4.11 4.04 2.48
N ASP A 86 -4.50 4.95 1.60
CA ASP A 86 -3.89 6.27 1.51
C ASP A 86 -4.81 7.34 2.11
N LYS A 87 -4.31 8.03 3.13
CA LYS A 87 -5.02 9.13 3.80
C LYS A 87 -4.37 10.44 3.43
N THR A 88 -5.18 11.40 2.98
CA THR A 88 -4.73 12.76 2.66
C THR A 88 -5.46 13.82 3.49
N ALA A 89 -4.89 15.03 3.58
CA ALA A 89 -5.60 16.19 4.10
C ALA A 89 -6.53 16.80 3.03
N PHE A 90 -7.68 17.30 3.47
CA PHE A 90 -8.87 17.55 2.64
C PHE A 90 -8.64 18.44 1.40
N TRP A 91 -7.74 19.42 1.47
CA TRP A 91 -7.49 20.39 0.40
C TRP A 91 -6.15 20.18 -0.34
N THR A 92 -5.42 19.11 -0.04
CA THR A 92 -4.02 18.97 -0.45
C THR A 92 -3.74 17.62 -1.12
N VAL A 93 -4.73 17.07 -1.81
CA VAL A 93 -4.65 15.77 -2.52
C VAL A 93 -3.47 15.72 -3.51
N MET A 94 -3.06 16.87 -4.04
CA MET A 94 -1.94 16.95 -4.99
C MET A 94 -0.57 17.07 -4.33
N ASN A 95 -0.51 17.23 -3.01
CA ASN A 95 0.75 17.42 -2.29
C ASN A 95 1.15 16.10 -1.63
N PRO A 96 2.15 15.37 -2.16
CA PRO A 96 2.57 14.08 -1.59
C PRO A 96 2.98 14.18 -0.11
N ALA A 97 3.42 15.36 0.37
CA ALA A 97 3.75 15.59 1.78
C ALA A 97 2.55 15.53 2.74
N LYS A 98 1.33 15.55 2.21
CA LYS A 98 0.10 15.50 3.01
C LYS A 98 -0.57 14.13 2.98
N HIS A 99 0.11 13.14 2.41
CA HIS A 99 -0.36 11.76 2.32
C HIS A 99 0.34 10.90 3.37
N ALA A 100 -0.40 9.97 3.94
CA ALA A 100 0.11 8.92 4.79
C ALA A 100 -0.50 7.61 4.33
N THR A 101 0.33 6.71 3.83
CA THR A 101 -0.09 5.43 3.29
C THR A 101 0.20 4.32 4.31
N GLN A 102 -0.77 3.44 4.52
CA GLN A 102 -0.60 2.16 5.20
C GLN A 102 -0.71 1.05 4.17
N ILE A 103 0.21 0.10 4.17
CA ILE A 103 0.25 -1.07 3.30
C ILE A 103 0.18 -2.30 4.20
N ASN A 104 -0.95 -3.00 4.18
CA ASN A 104 -1.15 -4.25 4.91
C ASN A 104 -0.98 -5.41 3.95
N MET A 105 -0.08 -6.34 4.26
CA MET A 105 0.20 -7.53 3.47
C MET A 105 -0.11 -8.76 4.31
N TYR A 106 -1.01 -9.60 3.82
CA TYR A 106 -1.37 -10.88 4.41
C TYR A 106 -0.74 -11.97 3.56
N CYS A 107 0.38 -12.51 4.03
CA CYS A 107 1.15 -13.51 3.31
C CYS A 107 2.01 -14.31 4.28
N ASN A 108 2.11 -15.63 4.05
CA ASN A 108 3.01 -16.49 4.82
C ASN A 108 4.41 -16.62 4.17
N ASN A 109 4.59 -16.12 2.95
CA ASN A 109 5.89 -16.09 2.28
C ASN A 109 6.58 -14.75 2.53
N GLU A 110 7.64 -14.76 3.35
CA GLU A 110 8.40 -13.55 3.69
C GLU A 110 9.14 -12.95 2.48
N GLU A 111 9.55 -13.76 1.50
CA GLU A 111 10.22 -13.27 0.28
C GLU A 111 9.28 -12.40 -0.56
N ILE A 112 8.00 -12.76 -0.64
CA ILE A 112 6.98 -11.95 -1.32
C ILE A 112 6.81 -10.61 -0.60
N VAL A 113 6.75 -10.64 0.73
CA VAL A 113 6.64 -9.42 1.56
C VAL A 113 7.87 -8.52 1.37
N ARG A 114 9.07 -9.09 1.37
CA ARG A 114 10.34 -8.37 1.10
C ARG A 114 10.39 -7.81 -0.31
N GLY A 115 9.95 -8.57 -1.32
CA GLY A 115 9.89 -8.12 -2.70
C GLY A 115 8.98 -6.90 -2.89
N ILE A 116 7.81 -6.90 -2.24
CA ILE A 116 6.90 -5.74 -2.23
C ILE A 116 7.55 -4.55 -1.49
N ALA A 117 8.16 -4.78 -0.33
CA ALA A 117 8.86 -3.73 0.42
C ALA A 117 9.98 -3.09 -0.42
N ASN A 118 10.77 -3.91 -1.11
CA ASN A 118 11.83 -3.45 -2.02
C ASN A 118 11.28 -2.68 -3.22
N ALA A 119 10.19 -3.15 -3.84
CA ALA A 119 9.54 -2.45 -4.95
C ALA A 119 9.07 -1.04 -4.52
N VAL A 120 8.53 -0.90 -3.30
CA VAL A 120 8.17 0.41 -2.73
C VAL A 120 9.41 1.24 -2.43
N ASN A 121 10.46 0.65 -1.86
CA ASN A 121 11.69 1.36 -1.51
C ASN A 121 12.41 1.92 -2.75
N GLN A 122 12.38 1.19 -3.87
CA GLN A 122 12.99 1.59 -5.14
C GLN A 122 12.34 2.84 -5.79
N VAL A 123 11.16 3.25 -5.33
CA VAL A 123 10.56 4.55 -5.72
C VAL A 123 11.40 5.75 -5.20
N PHE A 124 12.24 5.51 -4.20
CA PHE A 124 13.05 6.51 -3.51
C PHE A 124 14.54 6.25 -3.74
N GLU A 125 15.25 7.20 -4.35
CA GLU A 125 16.67 7.08 -4.69
C GLU A 125 17.55 6.84 -3.44
N ASP A 126 17.26 7.55 -2.34
CA ASP A 126 18.00 7.45 -1.08
C ASP A 126 17.34 6.48 -0.07
N GLY A 127 16.37 5.68 -0.53
CA GLY A 127 15.56 4.79 0.30
C GLY A 127 14.41 5.50 1.03
N ILE A 128 13.32 4.75 1.25
CA ILE A 128 12.04 5.32 1.71
C ILE A 128 12.16 6.07 3.03
N LEU A 129 12.95 5.55 3.98
CA LEU A 129 13.04 6.08 5.34
C LEU A 129 13.51 7.54 5.40
N ALA A 130 14.31 7.99 4.43
CA ALA A 130 14.79 9.36 4.32
C ALA A 130 13.68 10.36 3.91
N HIS A 131 12.62 9.89 3.25
CA HIS A 131 11.56 10.74 2.70
C HIS A 131 10.27 10.75 3.54
N MET A 132 10.27 10.01 4.66
CA MET A 132 9.10 9.84 5.52
C MET A 132 8.81 11.07 6.37
N ASP A 133 7.56 11.53 6.36
CA ASP A 133 7.03 12.47 7.36
C ASP A 133 6.45 11.70 8.54
N TRP A 134 7.34 11.31 9.47
CA TRP A 134 6.96 10.51 10.63
C TRP A 134 5.89 11.20 11.49
N LYS A 135 5.99 12.52 11.71
CA LYS A 135 4.99 13.28 12.49
C LYS A 135 3.60 13.13 11.89
N TRP A 136 3.49 13.19 10.56
CA TRP A 136 2.21 13.02 9.88
C TRP A 136 1.69 11.58 9.96
N ILE A 137 2.55 10.59 9.76
CA ILE A 137 2.20 9.16 9.80
C ILE A 137 1.74 8.75 11.20
N GLU A 138 2.51 9.08 12.23
CA GLU A 138 2.16 8.81 13.63
C GLU A 138 0.81 9.43 13.98
N LYS A 139 0.56 10.68 13.57
CA LYS A 139 -0.73 11.36 13.77
C LYS A 139 -1.89 10.67 13.06
N LYS A 140 -1.70 10.21 11.82
CA LYS A 140 -2.80 9.65 10.98
C LYS A 140 -3.12 8.20 11.27
N TRP A 141 -2.13 7.44 11.72
CA TRP A 141 -2.24 6.01 11.95
C TRP A 141 -2.13 5.62 13.43
N LYS A 142 -1.80 6.56 14.32
CA LYS A 142 -1.64 6.32 15.77
C LYS A 142 -0.62 5.23 16.05
N VAL A 143 0.53 5.33 15.39
CA VAL A 143 1.67 4.39 15.50
C VAL A 143 2.91 5.10 16.01
N LYS A 144 3.90 4.33 16.47
CA LYS A 144 5.22 4.84 16.86
C LYS A 144 6.19 4.73 15.69
N ARG A 145 6.98 5.77 15.47
CA ARG A 145 8.02 5.81 14.43
C ARG A 145 8.99 4.65 14.53
N GLU A 146 9.46 4.31 15.71
CA GLU A 146 10.50 3.29 15.94
C GLU A 146 10.04 1.91 15.47
N ASP A 147 8.78 1.56 15.77
CA ASP A 147 8.16 0.31 15.33
C ASP A 147 8.08 0.26 13.80
N CYS A 148 7.66 1.37 13.17
CA CYS A 148 7.57 1.47 11.72
C CYS A 148 8.95 1.31 11.04
N ILE A 149 9.97 1.98 11.59
CA ILE A 149 11.35 1.88 11.08
C ILE A 149 11.89 0.46 11.25
N SER A 150 11.61 -0.19 12.38
CA SER A 150 12.04 -1.57 12.65
C SER A 150 11.47 -2.54 11.61
N VAL A 151 10.18 -2.41 11.25
CA VAL A 151 9.58 -3.27 10.22
C VAL A 151 10.23 -3.03 8.85
N TRP A 152 10.47 -1.78 8.46
CA TRP A 152 11.19 -1.47 7.21
C TRP A 152 12.61 -2.06 7.20
N LYS A 153 13.40 -1.85 8.25
CA LYS A 153 14.77 -2.38 8.38
C LYS A 153 14.84 -3.91 8.40
N ARG A 154 13.78 -4.59 8.81
CA ARG A 154 13.71 -6.06 8.78
C ARG A 154 13.54 -6.59 7.35
N LEU A 155 12.96 -5.79 6.45
CA LEU A 155 12.54 -6.21 5.11
C LEU A 155 13.46 -5.71 3.99
N LEU A 156 14.24 -4.66 4.24
CA LEU A 156 15.28 -4.11 3.35
C LEU A 156 16.65 -4.70 3.72
#